data_AF-A0A261UAV3-F1
#
_entry.id   AF-A0A261UAV3-F1
#
_cell.length_a   1.000
_cell.length_b   1.000
_cell.length_c   1.000
_cell.angle_alpha   90.00
_cell.angle_beta   90.00
_cell.angle_gamma   90.00
#
_symmetry.space_group_name_H-M   'P 1'
#
loop_
_entity.id
_entity.type
_entity.pdbx_description
1 polymer ?
#
loop_
_entity_poly.entity_id
_entity_poly.type
_entity_poly.pdbx_seq_one_letter_code
_entity_poly.pdbx_strand_id
1 'polypeptide(L)'
;MIHNKRQFLISSVTLLLVIASVLIASHFFGEQGQPPLASTQGQLSCSSEQYSEYNKNMVLAGELTIGRQPPSGTLQQQQAMVDAFGTLSLPRDKTIISAGHLKTGKVYTKVCQNEKCTMNEMAEPEQACLTENWSGCQYLAMQFREKQYCFLTPSDQ
;
A
#
# COMPACT_ATOMS: atom_id res chain seq x y z
N MET A 1 -19.27 58.89 -13.97
CA MET A 1 -19.53 57.55 -13.37
C MET A 1 -19.67 56.47 -14.47
N ILE A 2 -18.60 56.01 -15.12
CA ILE A 2 -18.68 54.89 -16.11
C ILE A 2 -17.55 53.84 -15.93
N HIS A 3 -16.50 54.12 -15.15
CA HIS A 3 -15.36 53.20 -15.06
C HIS A 3 -15.52 52.02 -14.09
N ASN A 4 -16.48 52.06 -13.16
CA ASN A 4 -16.57 51.09 -12.06
C ASN A 4 -17.27 49.76 -12.44
N LYS A 5 -18.12 49.75 -13.47
CA LYS A 5 -18.89 48.53 -13.85
C LYS A 5 -18.07 47.53 -14.67
N ARG A 6 -17.14 48.00 -15.52
CA ARG A 6 -16.32 47.15 -16.39
C ARG A 6 -15.25 46.39 -15.60
N GLN A 7 -14.59 47.04 -14.63
CA GLN A 7 -13.59 46.38 -13.78
C GLN A 7 -14.19 45.31 -12.86
N PHE A 8 -15.39 45.55 -12.32
CA PHE A 8 -16.13 44.53 -11.55
C PHE A 8 -16.49 43.31 -12.41
N LEU A 9 -16.97 43.51 -13.65
CA LEU A 9 -17.32 42.39 -14.53
C LEU A 9 -16.10 41.55 -14.93
N ILE A 10 -14.95 42.17 -15.20
CA ILE A 10 -13.71 41.46 -15.56
C ILE A 10 -13.21 40.63 -14.38
N SER A 11 -13.25 41.17 -13.15
CA SER A 11 -12.84 40.45 -11.94
C SER A 11 -13.77 39.29 -11.58
N SER A 12 -15.07 39.41 -11.86
CA SER A 12 -16.04 38.35 -11.61
C SER A 12 -15.90 37.19 -12.61
N VAL A 13 -15.59 37.49 -13.87
CA VAL A 13 -15.39 36.48 -14.91
C VAL A 13 -14.09 35.70 -14.69
N THR A 14 -13.00 36.37 -14.30
CA THR A 14 -11.75 35.68 -13.95
C THR A 14 -11.91 34.81 -12.70
N LEU A 15 -12.64 35.27 -11.69
CA LEU A 15 -12.91 34.47 -10.49
C LEU A 15 -13.75 33.23 -10.82
N LEU A 16 -14.79 33.36 -11.67
CA LEU A 16 -15.60 32.23 -12.13
C LEU A 16 -14.79 31.22 -12.95
N LEU A 17 -13.87 31.68 -13.81
CA LEU A 17 -12.99 30.82 -14.58
C LEU A 17 -12.01 30.05 -13.69
N VAL A 18 -11.48 30.68 -12.64
CA VAL A 18 -10.62 30.01 -11.65
C VAL A 18 -11.40 28.98 -10.84
N ILE A 19 -12.63 29.30 -10.42
CA ILE A 19 -13.47 28.34 -9.71
C ILE A 19 -13.83 27.16 -10.62
N ALA A 20 -14.19 27.43 -11.88
CA ALA A 20 -14.48 26.37 -12.85
C ALA A 20 -13.26 25.48 -13.12
N SER A 21 -12.06 26.04 -13.25
CA SER A 21 -10.85 25.23 -13.47
C SER A 21 -10.48 24.40 -12.25
N VAL A 22 -10.66 24.91 -11.03
CA VAL A 22 -10.48 24.13 -9.78
C VAL A 22 -11.52 23.00 -9.69
N LEU A 23 -12.79 23.26 -10.02
CA LEU A 23 -13.85 22.26 -10.00
C LEU A 23 -13.63 21.16 -11.05
N ILE A 24 -13.24 21.54 -12.27
CA ILE A 24 -12.92 20.60 -13.34
C ILE A 24 -11.71 19.74 -12.94
N ALA A 25 -10.64 20.35 -12.39
CA ALA A 25 -9.51 19.60 -11.86
C ALA A 25 -9.97 18.62 -10.76
N SER A 26 -10.79 19.05 -9.79
CA SER A 26 -11.28 18.14 -8.75
C SER A 26 -12.12 16.98 -9.29
N HIS A 27 -12.80 17.15 -10.42
CA HIS A 27 -13.59 16.10 -11.06
C HIS A 27 -12.73 15.10 -11.87
N PHE A 28 -11.60 15.56 -12.44
CA PHE A 28 -10.65 14.70 -13.15
C PHE A 28 -9.62 14.04 -12.23
N PHE A 29 -9.30 14.65 -11.09
CA PHE A 29 -8.39 14.09 -10.07
C PHE A 29 -9.11 13.28 -8.98
N GLY A 30 -10.44 13.28 -8.99
CA GLY A 30 -11.29 12.52 -8.08
C GLY A 30 -11.78 11.22 -8.70
N GLU A 31 -10.89 10.36 -9.19
CA GLU A 31 -11.26 8.96 -9.36
C GLU A 31 -11.53 8.39 -7.96
N GLN A 32 -12.81 8.28 -7.61
CA GLN A 32 -13.30 7.35 -6.60
C GLN A 32 -13.12 5.92 -7.12
N GLY A 33 -11.87 5.52 -7.39
CA GLY A 33 -11.49 4.12 -7.43
C GLY A 33 -11.66 3.58 -6.01
N GLN A 34 -12.07 2.32 -5.89
CA GLN A 34 -12.14 1.64 -4.60
C GLN A 34 -10.91 1.99 -3.75
N PRO A 35 -11.06 2.25 -2.44
CA PRO A 35 -9.92 2.64 -1.62
C PRO A 35 -8.81 1.60 -1.88
N PRO A 36 -7.61 2.04 -2.30
CA PRO A 36 -6.53 1.09 -2.56
C PRO A 36 -6.39 0.22 -1.31
N LEU A 37 -6.17 -1.09 -1.49
CA LEU A 37 -5.91 -2.01 -0.37
C LEU A 37 -4.91 -1.33 0.58
N ALA A 38 -5.41 -0.88 1.72
CA ALA A 38 -4.65 -0.05 2.62
C ALA A 38 -5.09 -0.34 4.04
N SER A 39 -4.12 -0.39 4.94
CA SER A 39 -4.42 -0.58 6.36
C SER A 39 -5.27 0.59 6.84
N THR A 40 -6.19 0.33 7.77
CA THR A 40 -7.01 1.38 8.41
C THR A 40 -6.17 2.53 9.00
N GLN A 41 -4.93 2.27 9.41
CA GLN A 41 -3.99 3.28 9.93
C GLN A 41 -3.19 4.03 8.85
N GLY A 42 -3.36 3.68 7.57
CA GLY A 42 -2.71 4.31 6.42
C GLY A 42 -1.21 4.02 6.26
N GLN A 43 -0.62 3.16 7.10
CA GLN A 43 0.82 2.86 7.08
C GLN A 43 1.21 1.91 5.94
N LEU A 44 0.32 0.97 5.60
CA LEU A 44 0.47 0.04 4.47
C LEU A 44 -0.52 0.41 3.37
N SER A 45 -0.06 0.47 2.11
CA SER A 45 -0.88 0.73 0.92
C SER A 45 -0.37 -0.07 -0.27
N CYS A 46 -1.19 -0.93 -0.87
CA CYS A 46 -0.81 -1.79 -1.98
C CYS A 46 -0.83 -1.11 -3.35
N SER A 47 -0.44 0.17 -3.38
CA SER A 47 -0.34 0.96 -4.60
C SER A 47 0.90 0.61 -5.42
N SER A 48 0.86 0.91 -6.71
CA SER A 48 2.01 0.71 -7.60
C SER A 48 3.19 1.62 -7.23
N GLU A 49 2.93 2.80 -6.67
CA GLU A 49 3.95 3.73 -6.18
C GLU A 49 4.69 3.14 -4.99
N GLN A 50 3.97 2.58 -4.00
CA GLN A 50 4.61 1.95 -2.85
C GLN A 50 5.46 0.73 -3.27
N TYR A 51 4.96 -0.09 -4.21
CA TYR A 51 5.74 -1.21 -4.74
C TYR A 51 6.97 -0.75 -5.56
N SER A 52 6.86 0.36 -6.30
CA SER A 52 7.99 0.98 -6.99
C SER A 52 9.07 1.47 -6.02
N GLU A 53 8.67 2.07 -4.89
CA GLU A 53 9.60 2.43 -3.81
C GLU A 53 10.28 1.21 -3.19
N TYR A 54 9.55 0.09 -3.03
CA TYR A 54 10.16 -1.17 -2.60
C TYR A 54 11.24 -1.64 -3.57
N ASN A 55 11.01 -1.60 -4.88
CA ASN A 55 11.99 -2.05 -5.89
C ASN A 55 13.33 -1.30 -5.80
N LYS A 56 13.31 -0.04 -5.35
CA LYS A 56 14.54 0.74 -5.11
C LYS A 56 15.33 0.25 -3.90
N ASN A 57 14.66 -0.40 -2.95
CA ASN A 57 15.21 -0.81 -1.66
C ASN A 57 15.37 -2.34 -1.51
N MET A 58 14.80 -3.16 -2.40
CA MET A 58 14.70 -4.61 -2.22
C MET A 58 16.06 -5.31 -2.00
N VAL A 59 17.12 -4.87 -2.69
CA VAL A 59 18.46 -5.44 -2.55
C VAL A 59 19.21 -4.97 -1.30
N LEU A 60 18.74 -3.89 -0.68
CA LEU A 60 19.22 -3.39 0.62
C LEU A 60 18.51 -4.13 1.75
N ALA A 61 17.21 -4.38 1.58
CA ALA A 61 16.36 -5.00 2.59
C ALA A 61 16.54 -6.53 2.70
N GLY A 62 16.94 -7.21 1.62
CA GLY A 62 17.03 -8.67 1.60
C GLY A 62 18.08 -9.25 0.65
N GLU A 63 18.57 -10.45 0.95
CA GLU A 63 19.39 -11.26 0.05
C GLU A 63 18.60 -11.82 -1.14
N LEU A 64 17.28 -12.00 -0.96
CA LEU A 64 16.32 -12.26 -2.03
C LEU A 64 15.43 -11.03 -2.27
N THR A 65 14.74 -11.05 -3.40
CA THR A 65 13.67 -10.08 -3.70
C THR A 65 12.32 -10.79 -3.66
N ILE A 66 11.28 -10.05 -3.26
CA ILE A 66 9.90 -10.53 -3.25
C ILE A 66 9.18 -9.84 -4.39
N GLY A 67 8.74 -10.62 -5.37
CA GLY A 67 7.94 -10.11 -6.47
C GLY A 67 6.54 -9.69 -6.02
N ARG A 68 5.93 -8.78 -6.79
CA ARG A 68 4.50 -8.46 -6.63
C ARG A 68 3.69 -9.74 -6.78
N GLN A 69 2.81 -9.99 -5.82
CA GLN A 69 1.96 -11.17 -5.84
C GLN A 69 0.86 -10.97 -6.89
N PRO A 70 0.55 -11.99 -7.70
CA PRO A 70 -0.60 -11.94 -8.59
C PRO A 70 -1.90 -11.76 -7.78
N PRO A 71 -2.95 -11.14 -8.36
CA PRO A 71 -4.26 -11.08 -7.72
C PRO A 71 -4.74 -12.46 -7.28
N SER A 72 -5.20 -12.56 -6.03
CA SER A 72 -5.59 -13.83 -5.42
C SER A 72 -6.65 -13.61 -4.35
N GLY A 73 -7.61 -14.53 -4.27
CA GLY A 73 -8.78 -14.38 -3.41
C GLY A 73 -9.65 -13.18 -3.78
N THR A 74 -10.51 -12.78 -2.86
CA THR A 74 -11.38 -11.60 -2.97
C THR A 74 -10.69 -10.36 -2.39
N LEU A 75 -11.14 -9.17 -2.79
CA LEU A 75 -10.67 -7.92 -2.20
C LEU A 75 -10.85 -7.89 -0.67
N GLN A 76 -11.98 -8.44 -0.18
CA GLN A 76 -12.25 -8.51 1.26
C GLN A 76 -11.24 -9.38 2.01
N GLN A 77 -10.84 -10.52 1.43
CA GLN A 77 -9.82 -11.40 2.02
C GLN A 77 -8.44 -10.72 2.06
N GLN A 78 -8.09 -10.00 1.00
CA GLN A 78 -6.86 -9.21 0.95
C GLN A 78 -6.88 -8.08 1.98
N GLN A 79 -7.99 -7.35 2.08
CA GLN A 79 -8.17 -6.28 3.04
C GLN A 79 -8.06 -6.79 4.48
N ALA A 80 -8.62 -7.96 4.79
CA ALA A 80 -8.51 -8.58 6.11
C ALA A 80 -7.04 -8.85 6.50
N MET A 81 -6.19 -9.30 5.58
CA MET A 81 -4.75 -9.47 5.84
C MET A 81 -4.03 -8.13 6.01
N VAL A 82 -4.35 -7.14 5.18
CA VAL A 82 -3.76 -5.80 5.23
C VAL A 82 -4.09 -5.09 6.55
N ASP A 83 -5.34 -5.18 7.00
CA ASP A 83 -5.75 -4.65 8.31
C ASP A 83 -5.12 -5.43 9.46
N ALA A 84 -5.09 -6.77 9.39
CA ALA A 84 -4.42 -7.59 10.39
C ALA A 84 -2.95 -7.19 10.55
N PHE A 85 -2.21 -7.00 9.45
CA PHE A 85 -0.85 -6.49 9.49
C PHE A 85 -0.77 -5.09 10.09
N GLY A 86 -1.67 -4.18 9.72
CA GLY A 86 -1.73 -2.81 10.25
C GLY A 86 -2.01 -2.72 11.76
N THR A 87 -2.52 -3.78 12.39
CA THR A 87 -2.70 -3.84 13.84
C THR A 87 -1.49 -4.38 14.61
N LEU A 88 -0.48 -4.90 13.90
CA LEU A 88 0.71 -5.46 14.54
C LEU A 88 1.58 -4.34 15.13
N SER A 89 2.00 -4.52 16.38
CA SER A 89 3.02 -3.66 17.00
C SER A 89 4.41 -4.09 16.53
N LEU A 90 4.84 -3.56 15.39
CA LEU A 90 6.13 -3.88 14.78
C LEU A 90 7.27 -3.05 15.39
N PRO A 91 8.44 -3.67 15.71
CA PRO A 91 9.65 -2.93 16.09
C PRO A 91 10.09 -1.99 14.96
N ARG A 92 10.19 -0.68 15.23
CA ARG A 92 10.44 0.35 14.21
C ARG A 92 11.82 0.24 13.56
N ASP A 93 12.82 -0.15 14.33
CA ASP A 93 14.24 -0.24 13.94
C ASP A 93 14.59 -1.55 13.22
N LYS A 94 13.60 -2.39 12.91
CA LYS A 94 13.81 -3.71 12.32
C LYS A 94 13.23 -3.83 10.93
N THR A 95 13.91 -4.64 10.14
CA THR A 95 13.38 -5.18 8.89
C THR A 95 12.52 -6.39 9.20
N ILE A 96 11.33 -6.42 8.62
CA ILE A 96 10.31 -7.43 8.93
C ILE A 96 9.71 -7.90 7.61
N ILE A 97 9.59 -9.21 7.45
CA ILE A 97 8.92 -9.83 6.30
C ILE A 97 7.65 -10.48 6.80
N SER A 98 6.58 -10.40 6.01
CA SER A 98 5.32 -11.03 6.34
C SER A 98 4.69 -11.78 5.18
N ALA A 99 4.00 -12.86 5.52
CA ALA A 99 3.11 -13.60 4.65
C ALA A 99 1.73 -13.66 5.30
N GLY A 100 0.69 -13.84 4.49
CA GLY A 100 -0.69 -13.95 4.96
C GLY A 100 -1.38 -15.17 4.38
N HIS A 101 -2.31 -15.74 5.16
CA HIS A 101 -3.22 -16.78 4.67
C HIS A 101 -4.54 -16.14 4.24
N LEU A 102 -4.86 -16.23 2.95
CA LEU A 102 -6.03 -15.59 2.32
C LEU A 102 -7.35 -15.91 3.02
N LYS A 103 -7.57 -17.18 3.37
CA LYS A 103 -8.87 -17.63 3.88
C LYS A 103 -9.12 -17.17 5.32
N THR A 104 -8.09 -17.11 6.16
CA THR A 104 -8.24 -16.78 7.58
C THR A 104 -7.83 -15.34 7.91
N GLY A 105 -7.14 -14.65 7.01
CA GLY A 105 -6.57 -13.33 7.27
C GLY A 105 -5.36 -13.36 8.23
N LYS A 106 -4.93 -14.55 8.67
CA LYS A 106 -3.82 -14.68 9.63
C LYS A 106 -2.51 -14.25 8.98
N VAL A 107 -1.75 -13.41 9.69
CA VAL A 107 -0.46 -12.88 9.26
C VAL A 107 0.66 -13.57 10.03
N TYR A 108 1.71 -13.95 9.30
CA TYR A 108 2.92 -14.57 9.80
C TYR A 108 4.07 -13.59 9.54
N THR A 109 4.86 -13.30 10.57
CA THR A 109 5.93 -12.30 10.46
C THR A 109 7.26 -12.88 10.91
N LYS A 110 8.33 -12.48 10.21
CA LYS A 110 9.72 -12.69 10.64
C LYS A 110 10.41 -11.34 10.81
N VAL A 111 10.92 -11.10 12.01
CA VAL A 111 11.86 -10.01 12.28
C VAL A 111 13.25 -10.49 11.92
N CYS A 112 13.95 -9.76 11.06
CA CYS A 112 15.30 -10.09 10.65
C CYS A 112 16.30 -9.69 11.74
N GLN A 113 17.32 -10.51 11.95
CA GLN A 113 18.34 -10.27 12.97
C GLN A 113 19.14 -8.99 12.66
N ASN A 114 19.48 -8.81 11.39
CA ASN A 114 20.18 -7.65 10.86
C ASN A 114 19.26 -6.76 10.02
N GLU A 115 19.75 -5.59 9.63
CA GLU A 115 19.02 -4.68 8.73
C GLU A 115 18.68 -5.36 7.39
N LYS A 116 19.62 -6.11 6.83
CA LYS A 116 19.39 -6.91 5.63
C LYS A 116 18.97 -8.33 6.02
N CYS A 117 17.80 -8.77 5.59
CA CYS A 117 17.30 -10.12 5.82
C CYS A 117 18.08 -11.15 5.01
N THR A 118 18.44 -12.24 5.65
CA THR A 118 18.98 -13.42 4.97
C THR A 118 17.90 -14.13 4.16
N MET A 119 18.30 -14.94 3.17
CA MET A 119 17.37 -15.76 2.39
C MET A 119 16.41 -16.59 3.27
N ASN A 120 16.93 -17.22 4.33
CA ASN A 120 16.13 -18.07 5.21
C ASN A 120 15.08 -17.26 6.00
N GLU A 121 15.46 -16.10 6.51
CA GLU A 121 14.54 -15.21 7.23
C GLU A 121 13.43 -14.69 6.31
N MET A 122 13.74 -14.45 5.04
CA MET A 122 12.73 -14.01 4.07
C MET A 122 11.71 -15.11 3.74
N ALA A 123 12.13 -16.38 3.68
CA ALA A 123 11.24 -17.50 3.37
C ALA A 123 10.41 -17.99 4.58
N GLU A 124 10.90 -17.77 5.79
CA GLU A 124 10.29 -18.26 7.03
C GLU A 124 8.79 -17.93 7.21
N PRO A 125 8.30 -16.70 6.97
CA PRO A 125 6.88 -16.40 7.19
C PRO A 125 5.96 -17.16 6.23
N GLU A 126 6.35 -17.33 4.97
CA GLU A 126 5.60 -18.12 4.00
C GLU A 126 5.62 -19.61 4.37
N GLN A 127 6.78 -20.14 4.74
CA GLN A 127 6.92 -21.53 5.20
C GLN A 127 6.07 -21.81 6.45
N ALA A 128 6.04 -20.88 7.41
CA ALA A 128 5.19 -20.99 8.59
C ALA A 128 3.70 -21.05 8.22
N CYS A 129 3.27 -20.19 7.30
CA CYS A 129 1.90 -20.20 6.78
C CYS A 129 1.55 -21.54 6.12
N LEU A 130 2.43 -22.03 5.22
CA LEU A 130 2.22 -23.27 4.47
C LEU A 130 2.24 -24.50 5.37
N THR A 131 3.06 -24.49 6.42
CA THR A 131 3.10 -25.56 7.43
C THR A 131 1.75 -25.71 8.14
N GLU A 132 1.06 -24.60 8.41
CA GLU A 132 -0.23 -24.60 9.09
C GLU A 132 -1.43 -24.81 8.15
N ASN A 133 -1.39 -24.26 6.92
CA ASN A 133 -2.57 -24.16 6.05
C ASN A 133 -2.47 -24.92 4.73
N TRP A 134 -1.31 -25.52 4.41
CA TRP A 134 -0.99 -26.28 3.18
C TRP A 134 -1.10 -25.50 1.85
N SER A 135 -1.86 -24.40 1.78
CA SER A 135 -2.13 -23.60 0.59
C SER A 135 -2.67 -22.21 0.97
N GLY A 136 -2.88 -21.35 -0.03
CA GLY A 136 -3.52 -20.03 0.17
C GLY A 136 -2.64 -19.02 0.91
N CYS A 137 -1.33 -19.29 0.96
CA CYS A 137 -0.32 -18.44 1.56
C CYS A 137 0.35 -17.59 0.48
N GLN A 138 0.61 -16.33 0.80
CA GLN A 138 1.35 -15.43 -0.08
C GLN A 138 2.10 -14.37 0.73
N TYR A 139 3.17 -13.83 0.17
CA TYR A 139 3.83 -12.67 0.75
C TYR A 139 2.88 -11.48 0.81
N LEU A 140 2.85 -10.81 1.97
CA LEU A 140 1.91 -9.73 2.23
C LEU A 140 2.61 -8.38 2.18
N ALA A 141 3.59 -8.19 3.07
CA ALA A 141 4.27 -6.92 3.24
C ALA A 141 5.67 -7.06 3.84
N MET A 142 6.48 -6.03 3.68
CA MET A 142 7.75 -5.84 4.37
C MET A 142 7.76 -4.50 5.10
N GLN A 143 8.40 -4.45 6.27
CA GLN A 143 8.87 -3.20 6.86
C GLN A 143 10.38 -3.10 6.66
N PHE A 144 10.87 -1.95 6.20
CA PHE A 144 12.29 -1.63 6.09
C PHE A 144 12.50 -0.15 6.37
N ARG A 145 13.32 0.16 7.40
CA ARG A 145 13.57 1.53 7.89
C ARG A 145 12.27 2.30 8.16
N GLU A 146 11.41 1.72 9.00
CA GLU A 146 10.10 2.28 9.40
C GLU A 146 9.07 2.45 8.27
N LYS A 147 9.45 2.24 7.01
CA LYS A 147 8.54 2.24 5.86
C LYS A 147 7.99 0.84 5.65
N GLN A 148 6.70 0.77 5.37
CA GLN A 148 6.01 -0.48 5.03
C GLN A 148 5.76 -0.54 3.53
N TYR A 149 5.90 -1.73 2.97
CA TYR A 149 5.77 -2.02 1.55
C TYR A 149 4.85 -3.21 1.36
N CYS A 150 3.73 -3.02 0.67
CA CYS A 150 2.81 -4.09 0.34
C CYS A 150 3.20 -4.77 -0.98
N PHE A 151 3.07 -6.10 -1.00
CA PHE A 151 3.37 -6.93 -2.18
C PHE A 151 2.13 -7.33 -2.97
N LEU A 152 0.93 -7.12 -2.44
CA LEU A 152 -0.30 -7.55 -3.07
C LEU A 152 -0.62 -6.72 -4.32
N THR A 153 -1.21 -7.39 -5.30
CA THR A 153 -2.01 -6.73 -6.33
C THR A 153 -3.47 -6.82 -5.90
N PRO A 154 -4.21 -5.70 -5.80
CA PRO A 154 -5.64 -5.72 -5.50
C PRO A 154 -6.40 -6.66 -6.42
N SER A 155 -7.31 -7.44 -5.85
CA SER A 155 -8.20 -8.33 -6.59
C SER A 155 -9.36 -7.55 -7.19
N ASP A 156 -9.73 -7.92 -8.41
CA ASP A 156 -10.92 -7.41 -9.10
C ASP A 156 -12.21 -8.14 -8.69
N GLN A 157 -12.10 -9.15 -7.81
CA GLN A 157 -13.19 -10.03 -7.34
C GLN A 157 -13.72 -9.66 -5.96
#